data_AF-A0A259SAY4-F1
#
_entry.id   AF-A0A259SAY4-F1
#
_cell.length_a   1.000
_cell.length_b   1.000
_cell.length_c   1.000
_cell.angle_alpha   90.00
_cell.angle_beta   90.00
_cell.angle_gamma   90.00
#
_symmetry.space_group_name_H-M   'P 1'
#
loop_
_entity.id
_entity.type
_entity.pdbx_description
1 polymer ?
#
loop_
_entity_poly.entity_id
_entity_poly.type
_entity_poly.pdbx_seq_one_letter_code
_entity_poly.pdbx_strand_id
1 'polypeptide(L)'
;MFALGIIDTLTPGALNGGKQVAGTGTITGDGTVGPIGGIRQKLYGARAAGADYFLAPGSNCDEVYGHVPSGLTVVRTDSLKQSLDALKVIADGGDVSALPTCTAADVKK
;
A
#
# COMPACT_ATOMS: atom_id res chain seq x y z
N MET A 1 -0.43 5.17 -6.90
CA MET A 1 0.93 5.16 -7.50
C MET A 1 1.29 6.44 -8.22
N PHE A 2 0.54 6.93 -9.21
CA PHE A 2 0.89 8.16 -9.93
C PHE A 2 1.18 9.37 -9.01
N ALA A 3 0.30 9.67 -8.06
CA ALA A 3 0.53 10.76 -7.11
C ALA A 3 1.83 10.59 -6.31
N LEU A 4 2.12 9.38 -5.80
CA LEU A 4 3.35 9.10 -5.07
C LEU A 4 4.59 9.24 -5.95
N GLY A 5 4.53 8.79 -7.21
CA GLY A 5 5.64 8.95 -8.16
C GLY A 5 5.90 10.41 -8.54
N ILE A 6 4.85 11.24 -8.64
CA ILE A 6 5.02 12.68 -8.82
C ILE A 6 5.70 13.29 -7.59
N ILE A 7 5.24 12.96 -6.38
CA ILE A 7 5.86 13.46 -5.14
C ILE A 7 7.33 13.03 -5.10
N ASP A 8 7.63 11.76 -5.35
CA ASP A 8 9.00 11.22 -5.37
C ASP A 8 9.90 11.99 -6.34
N THR A 9 9.39 12.31 -7.53
CA THR A 9 10.12 13.10 -8.54
C THR A 9 10.38 14.55 -8.07
N LEU A 10 9.43 15.14 -7.34
CA LEU A 10 9.49 16.54 -6.91
C LEU A 10 10.20 16.73 -5.56
N THR A 11 10.43 15.66 -4.81
CA THR A 11 11.09 15.69 -3.50
C THR A 11 12.50 15.10 -3.56
N PRO A 12 13.48 15.65 -2.83
CA PRO A 12 14.80 15.06 -2.74
C PRO A 12 14.77 13.66 -2.08
N GLY A 13 15.53 12.73 -2.65
CA GLY A 13 15.64 11.36 -2.14
C GLY A 13 14.52 10.44 -2.61
N ALA A 14 14.67 9.15 -2.33
CA ALA A 14 13.67 8.14 -2.68
C ALA A 14 12.66 7.97 -1.53
N LEU A 15 11.37 8.18 -1.80
CA LEU A 15 10.31 8.06 -0.80
C LEU A 15 10.24 6.68 -0.15
N ASN A 16 10.63 5.63 -0.87
CA ASN A 16 10.61 4.24 -0.42
C ASN A 16 11.96 3.74 0.10
N GLY A 17 13.00 4.59 0.17
CA GLY A 17 14.35 4.20 0.58
C GLY A 17 14.96 3.09 -0.30
N GLY A 18 14.56 3.02 -1.58
CA GLY A 18 15.04 1.99 -2.52
C GLY A 18 14.39 0.60 -2.35
N LYS A 19 13.35 0.46 -1.53
CA LYS A 19 12.60 -0.79 -1.35
C LYS A 19 11.62 -1.05 -2.51
N GLN A 20 11.35 -2.31 -2.81
CA GLN A 20 10.39 -2.68 -3.85
C GLN A 20 8.96 -2.56 -3.32
N VAL A 21 8.31 -1.43 -3.63
CA VAL A 21 6.95 -1.11 -3.19
C VAL A 21 5.99 -1.06 -4.37
N ALA A 22 4.95 -1.88 -4.31
CA ALA A 22 3.79 -1.78 -5.17
C ALA A 22 2.65 -1.05 -4.44
N GLY A 23 1.65 -0.58 -5.18
CA GLY A 23 0.46 -0.04 -4.57
C GLY A 23 -0.67 0.15 -5.55
N THR A 24 -1.88 0.26 -5.02
CA THR A 24 -3.09 0.48 -5.82
C THR A 24 -4.08 1.35 -5.05
N GLY A 25 -5.06 1.90 -5.76
CA GLY A 25 -6.03 2.82 -5.20
C GLY A 25 -6.45 3.87 -6.22
N THR A 26 -7.71 4.28 -6.15
CA THR A 26 -8.13 5.56 -6.74
C THR A 26 -7.72 6.69 -5.80
N ILE A 27 -7.67 7.92 -6.30
CA ILE A 27 -7.36 9.08 -5.49
C ILE A 27 -8.26 10.25 -5.88
N THR A 28 -8.84 10.91 -4.88
CA THR A 28 -9.62 12.15 -5.03
C THR A 28 -8.73 13.37 -4.83
N GLY A 29 -9.23 14.56 -5.19
CA GLY A 29 -8.47 15.81 -5.08
C GLY A 29 -8.08 16.22 -3.65
N ASP A 30 -8.81 15.73 -2.65
CA ASP A 30 -8.51 15.92 -1.22
C ASP A 30 -7.53 14.85 -0.66
N GLY A 31 -7.09 13.91 -1.50
CA GLY A 31 -6.12 12.87 -1.13
C GLY A 31 -6.74 11.63 -0.50
N THR A 32 -8.07 11.46 -0.52
CA THR A 32 -8.71 10.21 -0.08
C THR A 32 -8.38 9.07 -1.05
N VAL A 33 -8.00 7.91 -0.53
CA VAL A 33 -7.71 6.70 -1.32
C VAL A 33 -8.95 5.81 -1.37
N GLY A 34 -9.44 5.57 -2.59
CA GLY A 34 -10.63 4.77 -2.82
C GLY A 34 -10.35 3.37 -3.34
N PRO A 35 -11.41 2.53 -3.43
CA PRO A 35 -11.29 1.13 -3.79
C PRO A 35 -10.91 0.93 -5.25
N ILE A 36 -10.49 -0.29 -5.56
CA ILE A 36 -10.24 -0.76 -6.92
C ILE A 36 -10.85 -2.15 -7.13
N GLY A 37 -10.98 -2.55 -8.39
CA GLY A 37 -11.32 -3.93 -8.75
C GLY A 37 -10.08 -4.82 -8.91
N GLY A 38 -10.25 -6.11 -8.59
CA GLY A 38 -9.25 -7.15 -8.83
C GLY A 38 -8.01 -7.06 -7.94
N ILE A 39 -8.19 -6.69 -6.66
CA ILE A 39 -7.05 -6.47 -5.76
C ILE A 39 -6.25 -7.76 -5.53
N ARG A 40 -6.92 -8.91 -5.47
CA ARG A 40 -6.26 -10.21 -5.30
C ARG A 40 -5.25 -10.45 -6.42
N GLN A 41 -5.66 -10.30 -7.68
CA GLN A 41 -4.79 -10.45 -8.85
C GLN A 41 -3.60 -9.48 -8.78
N LYS A 42 -3.83 -8.25 -8.31
CA LYS A 42 -2.75 -7.25 -8.14
C LYS A 42 -1.78 -7.61 -7.03
N LEU A 43 -2.21 -8.22 -5.92
CA LEU A 43 -1.33 -8.70 -4.85
C LEU A 43 -0.36 -9.77 -5.40
N TYR A 44 -0.90 -10.79 -6.07
CA TYR A 44 -0.07 -11.84 -6.67
C TYR A 44 0.83 -11.30 -7.79
N GLY A 45 0.32 -10.39 -8.63
CA GLY A 45 1.10 -9.73 -9.67
C GLY A 45 2.25 -8.90 -9.09
N ALA A 46 2.00 -8.15 -8.01
CA ALA A 46 3.03 -7.38 -7.32
C ALA A 46 4.11 -8.29 -6.72
N ARG A 47 3.70 -9.38 -6.06
CA ARG A 47 4.66 -10.35 -5.51
C ARG A 47 5.49 -11.01 -6.62
N ALA A 48 4.86 -11.40 -7.73
CA ALA A 48 5.55 -11.97 -8.89
C ALA A 48 6.53 -10.97 -9.53
N ALA A 49 6.24 -9.68 -9.47
CA ALA A 49 7.14 -8.60 -9.89
C ALA A 49 8.24 -8.26 -8.86
N GLY A 50 8.32 -8.99 -7.74
CA GLY A 50 9.36 -8.82 -6.72
C GLY A 50 9.07 -7.70 -5.71
N ALA A 51 7.82 -7.27 -5.55
CA ALA A 51 7.47 -6.36 -4.46
C ALA A 51 7.60 -7.05 -3.10
N ASP A 52 8.18 -6.32 -2.15
CA ASP A 52 8.23 -6.69 -0.73
C ASP A 52 7.05 -6.08 0.02
N TYR A 53 6.61 -4.88 -0.40
CA TYR A 53 5.53 -4.13 0.21
C TYR A 53 4.44 -3.79 -0.79
N PHE A 54 3.19 -3.73 -0.30
CA PHE A 54 2.03 -3.36 -1.11
C PHE A 54 1.12 -2.39 -0.34
N LEU A 55 0.90 -1.20 -0.89
CA LEU A 55 -0.07 -0.24 -0.35
C LEU A 55 -1.47 -0.54 -0.91
N ALA A 56 -2.42 -0.88 -0.03
CA ALA A 56 -3.79 -1.25 -0.39
C ALA A 56 -4.83 -0.28 0.21
N PRO A 57 -5.90 0.07 -0.52
CA PRO A 57 -7.03 0.82 0.05
C PRO A 57 -7.68 0.05 1.20
N GLY A 58 -8.00 0.71 2.31
CA GLY A 58 -8.75 0.06 3.40
C GLY A 58 -10.15 -0.39 2.99
N SER A 59 -10.73 0.28 2.00
CA SER A 59 -12.01 -0.09 1.36
C SER A 59 -11.97 -1.41 0.56
N ASN A 60 -10.80 -2.02 0.37
CA ASN A 60 -10.65 -3.36 -0.22
C ASN A 60 -10.24 -4.43 0.81
N CYS A 61 -10.29 -4.14 2.12
CA CYS A 61 -9.78 -5.06 3.13
C CYS A 61 -10.52 -6.40 3.21
N ASP A 62 -11.79 -6.45 2.79
CA ASP A 62 -12.58 -7.66 2.62
C ASP A 62 -12.00 -8.62 1.56
N GLU A 63 -11.37 -8.09 0.53
CA GLU A 63 -10.70 -8.88 -0.51
C GLU A 63 -9.20 -9.12 -0.23
N VAL A 64 -8.58 -8.32 0.63
CA VAL A 64 -7.16 -8.43 1.00
C VAL A 64 -6.95 -9.42 2.15
N TYR A 65 -7.77 -9.34 3.20
CA TYR A 65 -7.61 -10.18 4.38
C TYR A 65 -7.72 -11.67 4.01
N GLY A 66 -6.73 -12.47 4.42
CA GLY A 66 -6.65 -13.89 4.06
C GLY A 66 -6.19 -14.20 2.63
N HIS A 67 -5.91 -13.18 1.81
CA HIS A 67 -5.50 -13.35 0.40
C HIS A 67 -4.11 -12.78 0.08
N VAL A 68 -3.35 -12.39 1.10
CA VAL A 68 -1.98 -11.89 0.95
C VAL A 68 -1.04 -13.06 0.63
N PRO A 69 -0.30 -13.04 -0.50
CA PRO A 69 0.67 -14.07 -0.81
C PRO A 69 1.86 -14.04 0.16
N SER A 70 2.48 -15.19 0.40
CA SER A 70 3.69 -15.29 1.22
C SER A 70 4.81 -14.39 0.70
N GLY A 71 5.49 -13.70 1.61
CA GLY A 71 6.60 -12.80 1.28
C GLY A 71 6.16 -11.45 0.72
N LEU A 72 4.89 -11.07 0.87
CA LEU A 72 4.39 -9.72 0.61
C LEU A 72 3.81 -9.12 1.88
N THR A 73 4.29 -7.94 2.28
CA THR A 73 3.72 -7.16 3.38
C THR A 73 2.71 -6.17 2.82
N VAL A 74 1.44 -6.30 3.20
CA VAL A 74 0.39 -5.37 2.76
C VAL A 74 0.12 -4.34 3.85
N VAL A 75 0.24 -3.07 3.49
CA VAL A 75 -0.08 -1.93 4.35
C VAL A 75 -1.40 -1.33 3.91
N ARG A 76 -2.33 -1.20 4.84
CA ARG A 76 -3.62 -0.53 4.64
C ARG A 76 -3.42 0.99 4.65
N THR A 77 -3.98 1.67 3.65
CA THR A 77 -3.98 3.13 3.55
C THR A 77 -5.34 3.64 3.08
N ASP A 78 -5.89 4.64 3.76
CA ASP A 78 -7.16 5.31 3.42
C ASP A 78 -6.93 6.73 2.86
N SER A 79 -5.68 7.22 2.85
CA SER A 79 -5.30 8.52 2.30
C SER A 79 -3.89 8.54 1.70
N LEU A 80 -3.62 9.54 0.87
CA LEU A 80 -2.30 9.83 0.33
C LEU A 80 -1.31 10.09 1.45
N LYS A 81 -1.73 10.82 2.51
CA LYS A 81 -0.87 11.10 3.65
C LYS A 81 -0.44 9.80 4.35
N GLN A 82 -1.36 8.88 4.63
CA GLN A 82 -1.02 7.59 5.23
C GLN A 82 -0.09 6.76 4.34
N SER A 83 -0.25 6.85 3.01
CA SER A 83 0.70 6.22 2.07
C SER A 83 2.11 6.78 2.22
N LEU A 84 2.26 8.10 2.36
CA LEU A 84 3.55 8.75 2.58
C LEU A 84 4.15 8.38 3.95
N ASP A 85 3.33 8.37 4.99
CA ASP A 85 3.75 7.99 6.35
C ASP A 85 4.25 6.53 6.37
N ALA A 86 3.55 5.61 5.69
CA ALA A 86 3.97 4.22 5.53
C ALA A 86 5.29 4.09 4.76
N LEU A 87 5.42 4.80 3.64
CA LEU A 87 6.65 4.83 2.85
C LEU A 87 7.84 5.34 3.65
N LYS A 88 7.63 6.35 4.51
CA LYS A 88 8.66 6.85 5.41
C LYS A 88 9.15 5.78 6.39
N VAL A 89 8.23 5.05 7.02
CA VAL A 89 8.61 3.93 7.92
C VAL A 89 9.39 2.86 7.17
N ILE A 90 8.96 2.51 5.95
CA ILE A 90 9.65 1.53 5.09
C ILE A 90 11.06 2.03 4.70
N ALA A 91 11.18 3.29 4.30
CA ALA A 91 12.43 3.90 3.88
C ALA A 91 13.44 3.97 5.03
N ASP A 92 12.98 4.35 6.23
CA ASP A 92 13.79 4.51 7.42
C ASP A 92 14.13 3.15 8.09
N GLY A 93 13.65 2.03 7.55
CA GLY A 93 13.85 0.69 8.11
C GLY A 93 13.17 0.50 9.48
N GLY A 94 12.10 1.25 9.72
CA GLY A 94 11.35 1.22 10.97
C GLY A 94 10.49 -0.04 11.14
N ASP A 95 9.69 -0.06 12.20
CA ASP A 95 8.80 -1.17 12.51
C ASP A 95 7.59 -1.21 11.58
N VAL A 96 7.73 -1.95 10.47
CA VAL A 96 6.65 -2.18 9.51
C VAL A 96 5.50 -3.03 10.07
N SER A 97 5.71 -3.76 11.18
CA SER A 97 4.66 -4.56 11.80
C SER A 97 3.64 -3.70 12.57
N ALA A 98 4.03 -2.49 12.95
CA ALA A 98 3.16 -1.50 13.58
C ALA A 98 2.30 -0.72 12.56
N LEU A 99 2.55 -0.88 11.26
CA LEU A 99 1.75 -0.22 10.23
C LEU A 99 0.34 -0.83 10.15
N PRO A 100 -0.68 -0.04 9.77
CA PRO A 100 -2.03 -0.55 9.61
C PRO A 100 -2.08 -1.71 8.60
N THR A 101 -2.78 -2.78 8.97
CA THR A 101 -3.05 -3.92 8.09
C THR A 101 -4.55 -4.19 8.05
N CYS A 102 -5.00 -4.93 7.03
CA CYS A 102 -6.37 -5.42 7.01
C CYS A 102 -6.52 -6.57 8.01
N THR A 103 -7.61 -6.58 8.76
CA THR A 103 -7.88 -7.54 9.82
C THR A 103 -9.23 -8.22 9.62
N ALA A 104 -9.52 -9.25 10.42
CA ALA A 104 -10.83 -9.91 10.41
C ALA A 104 -11.99 -8.94 10.67
N ALA A 105 -11.77 -7.84 11.40
CA ALA A 105 -12.80 -6.85 11.69
C ALA A 105 -13.23 -6.03 10.46
N ASP A 106 -12.38 -5.98 9.42
CA ASP A 106 -12.65 -5.24 8.19
C ASP A 106 -13.52 -6.03 7.20
N VAL A 107 -13.62 -7.36 7.38
CA VAL A 107 -14.47 -8.23 6.56
C VAL A 107 -15.91 -8.13 7.07
N LYS A 108 -16.72 -7.28 6.42
CA LYS A 108 -18.16 -7.18 6.72
C LYS A 108 -18.84 -8.51 6.36
N LYS A 109 -19.58 -9.08 7.31
CA LYS A 109 -20.49 -10.22 7.08
C LYS A 109 -21.62 -9.85 6.12
#